data_AF-A0A0D3IAN3-F1
#
_entry.id   AF-A0A0D3IAN3-F1
#
_cell.length_a   1.000
_cell.length_b   1.000
_cell.length_c   1.000
_cell.angle_alpha   90.00
_cell.angle_beta   90.00
_cell.angle_gamma   90.00
#
_symmetry.space_group_name_H-M   'P 1'
#
loop_
_entity.id
_entity.type
_entity.pdbx_description
1 polymer ?
#
loop_
_entity_poly.entity_id
_entity_poly.type
_entity_poly.pdbx_seq_one_letter_code
_entity_poly.pdbx_strand_id
1 'polypeptide(L)'
;MPIIRPAVGALLSSPALDVRGHAAAQRSPSPLLLRQASARTWALLLLQTKLAGEVARHRQCAEELRHLAREQVAREVRIQNLEQQLAQAVAACRYDARRESREIARRVAPLLLGDKELRPFQLDAACALFDGRHTFVLRKAGDGKSVCYQLPALMRPPTPKPAPPKLTLVVMPLVALAWEQADELNSRIPYLASDGLPRKVAHVLDGASQSLFAGAEDGPEPSREELIRSLSGQASLPRGSPEDHLLERLQETLPGGDAMSTVLFVSPEKLGR
;
A
#
# COMPACT_ATOMS: atom_id res chain seq x y z
N MET A 1 -25.59 1.92 -30.06
CA MET A 1 -26.02 3.18 -30.69
C MET A 1 -24.86 3.74 -31.53
N PRO A 2 -25.15 4.40 -32.65
CA PRO A 2 -24.32 4.33 -33.85
C PRO A 2 -23.31 5.47 -33.96
N ILE A 3 -22.34 5.19 -34.84
CA ILE A 3 -21.30 6.05 -35.38
C ILE A 3 -21.95 7.24 -36.10
N ILE A 4 -21.52 8.47 -35.77
CA ILE A 4 -21.83 9.67 -36.56
C ILE A 4 -20.52 10.40 -36.85
N ARG A 5 -20.12 10.36 -38.13
CA ARG A 5 -19.15 11.26 -38.75
C ARG A 5 -19.85 12.54 -39.22
N PRO A 6 -19.10 13.63 -39.46
CA PRO A 6 -19.57 15.00 -39.22
C PRO A 6 -20.22 15.64 -40.46
N ALA A 7 -21.08 16.62 -40.21
CA ALA A 7 -21.50 17.61 -41.19
C ALA A 7 -21.35 19.00 -40.57
N VAL A 8 -20.25 19.67 -40.89
CA VAL A 8 -20.17 21.13 -40.79
C VAL A 8 -19.64 21.65 -42.11
N GLY A 9 -20.60 22.04 -42.95
CA GLY A 9 -20.67 23.36 -43.55
C GLY A 9 -19.40 23.91 -44.16
N ALA A 10 -19.32 23.78 -45.49
CA ALA A 10 -18.56 24.65 -46.35
C ALA A 10 -18.88 26.13 -46.08
N LEU A 11 -17.84 26.92 -45.83
CA LEU A 11 -17.66 28.30 -46.29
C LEU A 11 -16.38 28.81 -45.64
N LEU A 12 -15.33 28.92 -46.45
CA LEU A 12 -14.25 29.93 -46.43
C LEU A 12 -13.11 29.39 -47.31
N SER A 13 -13.36 29.43 -48.62
CA SER A 13 -12.34 29.34 -49.64
C SER A 13 -11.44 30.59 -49.55
N SER A 14 -10.28 30.45 -48.91
CA SER A 14 -9.11 31.31 -49.15
C SER A 14 -8.09 30.52 -49.96
N PRO A 15 -7.41 31.13 -50.94
CA PRO A 15 -6.54 30.41 -51.84
C PRO A 15 -5.33 29.88 -51.08
N ALA A 16 -5.04 28.60 -51.30
CA ALA A 16 -3.84 27.94 -50.85
C ALA A 16 -2.61 28.70 -51.38
N LEU A 17 -1.84 29.28 -50.47
CA LEU A 17 -0.43 29.55 -50.70
C LEU A 17 0.28 28.19 -50.65
N ASP A 18 0.45 27.61 -51.83
CA ASP A 18 1.22 26.41 -52.09
C ASP A 18 2.69 26.66 -51.74
N VAL A 19 3.09 26.27 -50.52
CA VAL A 19 4.49 26.26 -50.09
C VAL A 19 5.08 24.90 -50.45
N ARG A 20 5.17 24.61 -51.75
CA ARG A 20 6.03 23.54 -52.27
C ARG A 20 7.22 24.14 -52.98
N GLY A 21 8.37 23.98 -52.33
CA GLY A 21 9.67 23.74 -52.97
C GLY A 21 10.03 24.66 -54.13
N HIS A 22 10.33 25.92 -53.85
CA HIS A 22 11.38 26.60 -54.59
C HIS A 22 12.44 26.99 -53.58
N ALA A 23 13.62 26.37 -53.71
CA ALA A 23 14.84 26.92 -53.20
C ALA A 23 14.96 28.33 -53.80
N ALA A 24 14.38 29.32 -53.13
CA ALA A 24 14.60 30.72 -53.44
C ALA A 24 16.07 30.94 -53.12
N ALA A 25 16.89 30.84 -54.16
CA ALA A 25 18.27 31.29 -54.14
C ALA A 25 18.28 32.60 -53.35
N GLN A 26 19.05 32.61 -52.26
CA GLN A 26 19.42 33.83 -51.56
C GLN A 26 20.18 34.69 -52.57
N ARG A 27 19.46 35.37 -53.46
CA ARG A 27 20.04 36.36 -54.35
C ARG A 27 20.20 37.60 -53.51
N SER A 28 21.40 37.73 -52.96
CA SER A 28 21.92 39.03 -52.55
C SER A 28 21.69 40.03 -53.69
N PRO A 29 21.15 41.23 -53.40
CA PRO A 29 20.86 42.21 -54.44
C PRO A 29 22.15 42.63 -55.16
N SER A 30 22.07 42.84 -56.46
CA SER A 30 23.23 43.23 -57.28
C SER A 30 23.80 44.60 -56.83
N PRO A 31 25.14 44.78 -56.83
CA PRO A 31 25.81 45.99 -56.32
C PRO A 31 25.35 47.32 -56.93
N LEU A 32 24.73 47.28 -58.11
CA LEU A 32 24.25 48.45 -58.85
C LEU A 32 22.92 49.00 -58.31
N LEU A 33 22.00 48.14 -57.85
CA LEU A 33 20.75 48.59 -57.20
C LEU A 33 21.02 49.23 -55.82
N LEU A 34 22.14 48.87 -55.19
CA LEU A 34 22.57 49.37 -53.90
C LEU A 34 23.10 50.82 -53.96
N ARG A 35 23.48 51.35 -55.14
CA ARG A 35 24.07 52.70 -55.28
C ARG A 35 23.09 53.83 -55.63
N GLN A 36 21.88 53.54 -56.12
CA GLN A 36 20.91 54.55 -56.61
C GLN A 36 19.61 54.67 -55.80
N ALA A 37 19.50 53.95 -54.69
CA ALA A 37 18.26 53.89 -53.91
C ALA A 37 18.09 55.13 -53.00
N SER A 38 16.90 55.75 -53.04
CA SER A 38 16.52 56.81 -52.09
C SER A 38 16.53 56.29 -50.65
N ALA A 39 16.72 57.17 -49.65
CA ALA A 39 16.71 56.78 -48.23
C ALA A 39 15.44 55.98 -47.83
N ARG A 40 14.30 56.27 -48.46
CA ARG A 40 13.02 55.57 -48.24
C ARG A 40 13.05 54.12 -48.74
N THR A 41 13.72 53.86 -49.85
CA THR A 41 13.89 52.52 -50.42
C THR A 41 14.78 51.65 -49.54
N TRP A 42 15.86 52.23 -48.99
CA TRP A 42 16.73 51.57 -48.02
C TRP A 42 16.01 51.23 -46.71
N ALA A 43 15.21 52.17 -46.19
CA ALA A 43 14.41 51.93 -44.98
C ALA A 43 13.42 50.77 -45.15
N LEU A 44 12.75 50.66 -46.31
CA LEU A 44 11.82 49.58 -46.61
C LEU A 44 12.51 48.21 -46.72
N LEU A 45 13.68 48.15 -47.36
CA LEU A 45 14.47 46.92 -47.49
C LEU A 45 14.99 46.41 -46.14
N LEU A 46 15.43 47.32 -45.26
CA LEU A 46 15.82 47.00 -43.88
C LEU A 46 14.63 46.49 -43.04
N LEU A 47 13.44 47.08 -43.21
CA LEU A 47 12.22 46.61 -42.57
C LEU A 47 11.81 45.22 -43.06
N GLN A 48 11.84 44.97 -44.37
CA GLN A 48 11.52 43.66 -44.94
C GLN A 48 12.47 42.56 -44.46
N THR A 49 13.77 42.84 -44.40
CA THR A 49 14.77 41.87 -43.91
C THR A 49 14.62 41.58 -42.42
N LYS A 50 14.35 42.60 -41.58
CA LYS A 50 14.03 42.41 -40.15
C LYS A 50 12.76 41.57 -39.96
N LEU A 51 11.69 41.89 -40.69
CA LEU A 51 10.41 41.17 -40.63
C LEU A 51 10.59 39.72 -41.06
N ALA A 52 11.36 39.46 -42.14
CA ALA A 52 11.67 38.10 -42.58
C ALA A 52 12.44 37.30 -41.52
N GLY A 53 13.39 37.94 -40.82
CA GLY A 53 14.12 37.33 -39.70
C GLY A 53 13.24 37.04 -38.49
N GLU A 54 12.26 37.89 -38.18
CA GLU A 54 11.25 37.60 -37.15
C GLU A 54 10.33 36.45 -37.54
N VAL A 55 9.82 36.42 -38.77
CA VAL A 55 8.96 35.33 -39.26
C VAL A 55 9.72 34.00 -39.24
N ALA A 56 11.00 33.97 -39.62
CA ALA A 56 11.83 32.77 -39.54
C ALA A 56 11.98 32.27 -38.09
N ARG A 57 12.26 33.18 -37.14
CA ARG A 57 12.34 32.84 -35.71
C ARG A 57 11.02 32.29 -35.16
N HIS A 58 9.89 32.89 -35.52
CA HIS A 58 8.57 32.40 -35.12
C HIS A 58 8.25 31.02 -35.71
N ARG A 59 8.64 30.76 -36.96
CA ARG A 59 8.48 29.42 -37.58
C ARG A 59 9.32 28.37 -36.85
N GLN A 60 10.58 28.66 -36.55
CA GLN A 60 11.45 27.75 -35.81
C GLN A 60 10.87 27.46 -34.41
N CYS A 61 10.46 28.49 -33.67
CA CYS A 61 9.81 28.32 -32.37
C CYS A 61 8.53 27.47 -32.46
N ALA A 62 7.72 27.66 -33.50
CA ALA A 62 6.52 26.84 -33.73
C ALA A 62 6.86 25.37 -34.03
N GLU A 63 7.97 25.09 -34.71
CA GLU A 63 8.43 23.71 -34.96
C GLU A 63 8.96 23.04 -33.69
N GLU A 64 9.74 23.77 -32.89
CA GLU A 64 10.22 23.30 -31.57
C GLU A 64 9.05 22.98 -30.64
N LEU A 65 8.03 23.86 -30.57
CA LEU A 65 6.82 23.61 -29.78
C LEU A 65 6.05 22.38 -30.27
N ARG A 66 5.94 22.17 -31.58
CA ARG A 66 5.29 20.97 -32.15
C ARG A 66 6.09 19.71 -31.84
N HIS A 67 7.42 19.78 -31.88
CA HIS A 67 8.29 18.67 -31.52
C HIS A 67 8.11 18.29 -30.05
N LEU A 68 8.20 19.26 -29.15
CA LEU A 68 7.98 19.07 -27.72
C LEU A 68 6.58 18.52 -27.42
N ALA A 69 5.54 19.00 -28.12
CA ALA A 69 4.19 18.46 -27.97
C ALA A 69 4.09 16.97 -28.36
N ARG A 70 4.76 16.56 -29.44
CA ARG A 70 4.82 15.13 -29.83
C ARG A 70 5.56 14.29 -28.80
N GLU A 71 6.67 14.80 -28.28
CA GLU A 71 7.41 14.13 -27.21
C GLU A 71 6.59 14.01 -25.92
N GLN A 72 5.82 15.05 -25.56
CA GLN A 72 4.93 15.01 -24.40
C GLN A 72 3.86 13.92 -24.56
N VAL A 73 3.20 13.86 -25.72
CA VAL A 73 2.21 12.79 -26.01
C VAL A 73 2.87 11.41 -25.93
N ALA A 74 4.08 11.24 -26.48
CA ALA A 74 4.80 9.96 -26.39
C ALA A 74 5.16 9.58 -24.95
N ARG A 75 5.54 10.55 -24.11
CA ARG A 75 5.81 10.34 -22.68
C ARG A 75 4.53 9.96 -21.92
N GLU A 76 3.41 10.62 -22.18
CA GLU A 76 2.12 10.30 -21.56
C GLU A 76 1.68 8.87 -21.88
N VAL A 77 1.76 8.46 -23.14
CA VAL A 77 1.46 7.07 -23.55
C VAL A 77 2.38 6.07 -22.83
N ARG A 78 3.66 6.41 -22.66
CA ARG A 78 4.60 5.56 -21.93
C ARG A 78 4.24 5.45 -20.45
N ILE A 79 3.84 6.56 -19.82
CA ILE A 79 3.39 6.58 -18.41
C ILE A 79 2.15 5.69 -18.25
N GLN A 80 1.14 5.85 -19.12
CA GLN A 80 -0.07 5.02 -19.09
C GLN A 80 0.23 3.53 -19.22
N ASN A 81 1.14 3.15 -20.12
CA ASN A 81 1.55 1.76 -20.28
C ASN A 81 2.27 1.22 -19.03
N LEU A 82 3.14 2.01 -18.40
CA LEU A 82 3.82 1.64 -17.16
C LEU A 82 2.84 1.49 -16.00
N GLU A 83 1.87 2.40 -15.87
CA GLU A 83 0.81 2.32 -14.86
C GLU A 83 -0.02 1.04 -15.03
N GLN A 84 -0.37 0.68 -16.28
CA GLN A 84 -1.09 -0.55 -16.57
C GLN A 84 -0.27 -1.80 -16.22
N GLN A 85 1.03 -1.82 -16.57
CA GLN A 85 1.94 -2.92 -16.23
C GLN A 85 2.11 -3.06 -14.71
N LEU A 86 2.27 -1.94 -14.00
CA LEU A 86 2.36 -1.93 -12.54
C LEU A 86 1.06 -2.46 -11.90
N ALA A 87 -0.10 -2.03 -12.39
CA ALA A 87 -1.39 -2.51 -11.89
C ALA A 87 -1.55 -4.03 -12.08
N GLN A 88 -1.12 -4.56 -13.23
CA GLN A 88 -1.14 -6.00 -13.51
C GLN A 88 -0.18 -6.77 -12.60
N ALA A 89 1.05 -6.29 -12.43
CA ALA A 89 2.03 -6.91 -11.54
C ALA A 89 1.56 -6.93 -10.08
N VAL A 90 1.02 -5.81 -9.59
CA VAL A 90 0.44 -5.73 -8.24
C VAL A 90 -0.74 -6.70 -8.07
N ALA A 91 -1.60 -6.83 -9.09
CA ALA A 91 -2.71 -7.78 -9.06
C ALA A 91 -2.23 -9.24 -9.00
N ALA A 92 -1.20 -9.59 -9.77
CA ALA A 92 -0.58 -10.92 -9.74
C ALA A 92 0.03 -11.23 -8.37
N CYS A 93 0.86 -10.33 -7.82
CA CYS A 93 1.44 -10.50 -6.48
C CYS A 93 0.36 -10.67 -5.40
N ARG A 94 -0.73 -9.90 -5.47
CA ARG A 94 -1.87 -10.04 -4.53
C ARG A 94 -2.59 -11.37 -4.69
N TYR A 95 -2.70 -11.90 -5.91
CA TYR A 95 -3.29 -13.21 -6.16
C TYR A 95 -2.44 -14.33 -5.54
N ASP A 96 -1.13 -14.28 -5.76
CA ASP A 96 -0.19 -15.26 -5.21
C ASP A 96 -0.17 -15.23 -3.68
N ALA A 97 -0.09 -14.04 -3.07
CA ALA A 97 -0.16 -13.89 -1.62
C ALA A 97 -1.46 -14.48 -1.04
N ARG A 98 -2.61 -14.21 -1.66
CA ARG A 98 -3.91 -14.78 -1.20
C ARG A 98 -3.95 -16.30 -1.34
N ARG A 99 -3.35 -16.85 -2.39
CA ARG A 99 -3.27 -18.30 -2.60
C ARG A 99 -2.42 -18.94 -1.50
N GLU A 100 -1.26 -18.37 -1.22
CA GLU A 100 -0.33 -18.82 -0.19
C GLU A 100 -0.96 -18.75 1.22
N SER A 101 -1.59 -17.63 1.58
CA SER A 101 -2.33 -17.47 2.84
C SER A 101 -3.39 -18.55 3.02
N ARG A 102 -4.14 -18.89 1.95
CA ARG A 102 -5.15 -19.96 1.98
C ARG A 102 -4.56 -21.34 2.17
N GLU A 103 -3.40 -21.61 1.57
CA GLU A 103 -2.70 -22.88 1.74
C GLU A 103 -2.18 -23.06 3.17
N ILE A 104 -1.56 -22.03 3.73
CA ILE A 104 -1.09 -22.01 5.12
C ILE A 104 -2.28 -22.19 6.08
N ALA A 105 -3.38 -21.47 5.86
CA ALA A 105 -4.58 -21.59 6.66
C ALA A 105 -5.13 -23.02 6.66
N ARG A 106 -5.18 -23.69 5.51
CA ARG A 106 -5.65 -25.08 5.40
C ARG A 106 -4.72 -26.08 6.10
N ARG A 107 -3.41 -25.84 6.11
CA ARG A 107 -2.44 -26.68 6.81
C ARG A 107 -2.54 -26.53 8.33
N VAL A 108 -2.86 -25.34 8.82
CA VAL A 108 -2.94 -25.03 10.26
C VAL A 108 -4.32 -25.33 10.84
N ALA A 109 -5.40 -25.22 10.05
CA ALA A 109 -6.77 -25.40 10.52
C ALA A 109 -7.04 -26.71 11.29
N PRO A 110 -6.47 -27.88 10.93
CA PRO A 110 -6.68 -29.12 11.70
C PRO A 110 -6.22 -29.02 13.15
N LEU A 111 -5.20 -28.20 13.46
CA LEU A 111 -4.73 -27.98 14.84
C LEU A 111 -5.81 -27.32 15.72
N LEU A 112 -6.70 -26.54 15.11
CA LEU A 112 -7.80 -25.86 15.81
C LEU A 112 -9.11 -26.64 15.75
N LEU A 113 -9.39 -27.30 14.63
CA LEU A 113 -10.70 -27.87 14.31
C LEU A 113 -10.76 -29.40 14.48
N GLY A 114 -9.62 -30.08 14.61
CA GLY A 114 -9.54 -31.54 14.51
C GLY A 114 -10.02 -32.01 13.13
N ASP A 115 -10.96 -32.94 13.12
CA ASP A 115 -11.54 -33.50 11.88
C ASP A 115 -12.60 -32.60 11.21
N LYS A 116 -12.95 -31.45 11.83
CA LYS A 116 -13.97 -30.55 11.28
C LYS A 116 -13.43 -29.71 10.14
N GLU A 117 -14.24 -29.52 9.10
CA GLU A 117 -13.88 -28.67 7.97
C GLU A 117 -13.90 -27.17 8.30
N LEU A 118 -12.91 -26.46 7.77
CA LEU A 118 -12.83 -25.01 7.84
C LEU A 118 -13.91 -24.37 6.95
N ARG A 119 -14.81 -23.58 7.55
CA ARG A 119 -15.91 -22.95 6.82
C ARG A 119 -15.39 -21.82 5.91
N PRO A 120 -16.02 -21.57 4.74
CA PRO A 120 -15.55 -20.56 3.78
C PRO A 120 -15.34 -19.18 4.39
N PHE A 121 -16.28 -18.70 5.22
CA PHE A 121 -16.16 -17.39 5.87
C PHE A 121 -15.00 -17.32 6.88
N GLN A 122 -14.66 -18.44 7.54
CA GLN A 122 -13.55 -18.51 8.49
C GLN A 122 -12.23 -18.41 7.73
N LEU A 123 -12.12 -19.14 6.61
CA LEU A 123 -10.96 -19.07 5.72
C LEU A 123 -10.76 -17.66 5.16
N ASP A 124 -11.82 -17.05 4.62
CA ASP A 124 -11.72 -15.73 4.02
C ASP A 124 -11.36 -14.64 5.04
N ALA A 125 -11.94 -14.69 6.24
CA ALA A 125 -11.61 -13.75 7.32
C ALA A 125 -10.19 -13.95 7.86
N ALA A 126 -9.78 -15.19 8.09
CA ALA A 126 -8.43 -15.52 8.56
C ALA A 126 -7.36 -15.09 7.56
N CYS A 127 -7.56 -15.38 6.27
CA CYS A 127 -6.62 -14.97 5.22
C CYS A 127 -6.58 -13.45 5.09
N ALA A 128 -7.73 -12.77 5.14
CA ALA A 128 -7.75 -11.31 5.09
C ALA A 128 -6.96 -10.69 6.26
N LEU A 129 -7.14 -11.18 7.48
CA LEU A 129 -6.39 -10.71 8.63
C LEU A 129 -4.89 -11.04 8.52
N PHE A 130 -4.54 -12.23 8.04
CA PHE A 130 -3.15 -12.63 7.80
C PHE A 130 -2.46 -11.78 6.72
N ASP A 131 -3.19 -11.37 5.68
CA ASP A 131 -2.74 -10.45 4.64
C ASP A 131 -2.63 -8.99 5.13
N GLY A 132 -2.87 -8.71 6.42
CA GLY A 132 -2.84 -7.36 6.98
C GLY A 132 -4.06 -6.50 6.65
N ARG A 133 -5.19 -7.11 6.25
CA ARG A 133 -6.43 -6.39 5.94
C ARG A 133 -7.38 -6.37 7.14
N HIS A 134 -7.85 -5.18 7.51
CA HIS A 134 -8.91 -5.03 8.50
C HIS A 134 -10.16 -5.78 8.04
N THR A 135 -10.74 -6.56 8.95
CA THR A 135 -11.82 -7.49 8.63
C THR A 135 -12.92 -7.37 9.67
N PHE A 136 -14.16 -7.17 9.22
CA PHE A 136 -15.36 -7.17 10.06
C PHE A 136 -16.15 -8.45 9.81
N VAL A 137 -16.43 -9.22 10.88
CA VAL A 137 -17.12 -10.50 10.80
C VAL A 137 -18.46 -10.44 11.53
N LEU A 138 -19.56 -10.50 10.77
CA LEU A 138 -20.91 -10.62 11.31
C LEU A 138 -21.43 -12.04 11.12
N ARG A 139 -21.62 -12.78 12.22
CA ARG A 139 -22.18 -14.15 12.23
C ARG A 139 -23.06 -14.33 13.46
N LYS A 140 -23.88 -15.39 13.50
CA LYS A 140 -24.62 -15.79 14.72
C LYS A 140 -23.71 -16.46 15.76
N ALA A 141 -24.11 -16.48 17.03
CA ALA A 141 -23.38 -17.22 18.07
C ALA A 141 -23.26 -18.72 17.71
N GLY A 142 -22.20 -19.38 18.17
CA GLY A 142 -21.95 -20.80 17.86
C GLY A 142 -21.40 -21.10 16.45
N ASP A 143 -21.35 -20.12 15.55
CA ASP A 143 -20.75 -20.30 14.21
C ASP A 143 -19.22 -20.46 14.24
N GLY A 144 -18.56 -20.48 15.40
CA GLY A 144 -17.11 -20.62 15.49
C GLY A 144 -16.37 -19.40 14.92
N LYS A 145 -16.81 -18.19 15.29
CA LYS A 145 -16.13 -16.94 14.92
C LYS A 145 -14.72 -16.83 15.51
N SER A 146 -14.43 -17.54 16.60
CA SER A 146 -13.11 -17.55 17.25
C SER A 146 -11.99 -17.99 16.30
N VAL A 147 -12.29 -18.96 15.44
CA VAL A 147 -11.38 -19.43 14.38
C VAL A 147 -10.88 -18.29 13.49
N CYS A 148 -11.69 -17.26 13.24
CA CYS A 148 -11.31 -16.14 12.37
C CYS A 148 -10.10 -15.34 12.88
N TYR A 149 -9.84 -15.32 14.20
CA TYR A 149 -8.66 -14.67 14.78
C TYR A 149 -7.63 -15.66 15.33
N GLN A 150 -8.04 -16.86 15.75
CA GLN A 150 -7.13 -17.90 16.23
C GLN A 150 -6.30 -18.50 15.10
N LEU A 151 -6.91 -18.77 13.94
CA LEU A 151 -6.21 -19.33 12.79
C LEU A 151 -5.05 -18.43 12.33
N PRO A 152 -5.25 -17.13 12.03
CA PRO A 152 -4.15 -16.26 11.62
C PRO A 152 -3.13 -15.96 12.72
N ALA A 153 -3.45 -16.22 13.99
CA ALA A 153 -2.47 -16.16 15.07
C ALA A 153 -1.42 -17.29 14.93
N LEU A 154 -1.86 -18.49 14.54
CA LEU A 154 -1.02 -19.67 14.40
C LEU A 154 -0.33 -19.77 13.03
N MET A 155 -0.90 -19.13 12.01
CA MET A 155 -0.30 -19.07 10.67
C MET A 155 1.03 -18.33 10.69
N ARG A 156 1.98 -18.80 9.87
CA ARG A 156 3.28 -18.13 9.66
C ARG A 156 3.62 -17.96 8.19
N PRO A 157 4.30 -16.86 7.84
CA PRO A 157 4.88 -16.71 6.52
C PRO A 157 5.87 -17.85 6.25
N PRO A 158 5.92 -18.37 5.02
CA PRO A 158 6.91 -19.35 4.60
C PRO A 158 8.22 -18.63 4.25
N THR A 159 8.81 -17.93 5.22
CA THR A 159 10.07 -17.22 5.02
C THR A 159 11.25 -18.04 5.56
N PRO A 160 12.39 -18.12 4.84
CA PRO A 160 13.58 -18.85 5.27
C PRO A 160 14.34 -18.20 6.44
N LYS A 161 14.02 -16.94 6.78
CA LYS A 161 14.58 -16.23 7.94
C LYS A 161 13.67 -16.45 9.15
N PRO A 162 14.20 -16.64 10.38
CA PRO A 162 13.36 -16.68 11.57
C PRO A 162 12.57 -15.37 11.66
N ALA A 163 11.27 -15.46 11.35
CA ALA A 163 10.35 -14.35 11.54
C ALA A 163 10.27 -14.07 13.06
N PRO A 164 10.20 -12.80 13.48
CA PRO A 164 10.03 -12.49 14.89
C PRO A 164 8.76 -13.17 15.43
N PRO A 165 8.74 -13.55 16.72
CA PRO A 165 7.55 -14.12 17.34
C PRO A 165 6.36 -13.16 17.18
N LYS A 166 5.20 -13.71 16.78
CA LYS A 166 3.98 -12.94 16.54
C LYS A 166 3.11 -12.92 17.78
N LEU A 167 2.81 -11.75 18.32
CA LEU A 167 1.82 -11.58 19.38
C LEU A 167 0.44 -11.26 18.77
N THR A 168 -0.58 -12.03 19.12
CA THR A 168 -1.98 -11.75 18.76
C THR A 168 -2.75 -11.35 20.01
N LEU A 169 -3.22 -10.11 20.05
CA LEU A 169 -4.03 -9.60 21.14
C LEU A 169 -5.51 -9.82 20.84
N VAL A 170 -6.23 -10.46 21.76
CA VAL A 170 -7.68 -10.69 21.67
C VAL A 170 -8.35 -9.99 22.84
N VAL A 171 -9.00 -8.86 22.58
CA VAL A 171 -9.76 -8.13 23.59
C VAL A 171 -11.16 -8.71 23.67
N MET A 172 -11.58 -9.13 24.86
CA MET A 172 -12.91 -9.65 25.10
C MET A 172 -13.49 -9.15 26.42
N PRO A 173 -14.80 -8.94 26.51
CA PRO A 173 -15.41 -8.31 27.68
C PRO A 173 -15.49 -9.22 28.90
N LEU A 174 -15.52 -10.55 28.71
CA LEU A 174 -15.74 -11.52 29.78
C LEU A 174 -14.48 -12.31 30.06
N VAL A 175 -13.98 -12.20 31.29
CA VAL A 175 -12.74 -12.88 31.70
C VAL A 175 -12.91 -14.40 31.82
N ALA A 176 -14.08 -14.89 32.25
CA ALA A 176 -14.38 -16.31 32.27
C ALA A 176 -14.28 -16.94 30.87
N LEU A 177 -14.80 -16.25 29.85
CA LEU A 177 -14.72 -16.68 28.46
C LEU A 177 -13.26 -16.65 27.93
N ALA A 178 -12.45 -15.71 28.41
CA ALA A 178 -11.02 -15.65 28.06
C ALA A 178 -10.27 -16.90 28.52
N TRP A 179 -10.51 -17.33 29.75
CA TRP A 179 -9.95 -18.56 30.29
C TRP A 179 -10.43 -19.79 29.52
N GLU A 180 -11.73 -19.91 29.26
CA GLU A 180 -12.26 -21.02 28.44
C GLU A 180 -11.60 -21.09 27.06
N GLN A 181 -11.43 -19.95 26.38
CA GLN A 181 -10.79 -19.92 25.06
C GLN A 181 -9.29 -20.23 25.12
N ALA A 182 -8.59 -19.78 26.16
CA ALA A 182 -7.17 -20.07 26.33
C ALA A 182 -6.92 -21.54 26.64
N ASP A 183 -7.74 -22.15 27.52
CA ASP A 183 -7.62 -23.56 27.87
C ASP A 183 -8.02 -24.47 26.70
N GLU A 184 -9.03 -24.09 25.89
CA GLU A 184 -9.37 -24.80 24.64
C GLU A 184 -8.18 -24.80 23.66
N LEU A 185 -7.50 -23.66 23.48
CA LEU A 185 -6.33 -23.58 22.59
C LEU A 185 -5.16 -24.41 23.12
N ASN A 186 -4.85 -24.29 24.41
CA ASN A 186 -3.71 -24.97 25.03
C ASN A 186 -3.91 -26.49 25.10
N SER A 187 -5.15 -26.96 25.24
CA SER A 187 -5.46 -28.39 25.22
C SER A 187 -5.34 -29.02 23.83
N ARG A 188 -5.65 -28.25 22.77
CA ARG A 188 -5.55 -28.73 21.37
C ARG A 188 -4.15 -28.64 20.80
N ILE A 189 -3.38 -27.65 21.25
CA ILE A 189 -2.05 -27.37 20.73
C ILE A 189 -1.04 -27.52 21.87
N PRO A 190 -0.70 -28.76 22.26
CA PRO A 190 0.40 -29.00 23.17
C PRO A 190 1.71 -28.67 22.44
N TYR A 191 2.40 -27.63 22.88
CA TYR A 191 3.70 -27.25 22.35
C TYR A 191 4.81 -27.66 23.32
N LEU A 192 5.84 -28.31 22.80
CA LEU A 192 7.11 -28.56 23.48
C LEU A 192 8.14 -27.62 22.89
N ALA A 193 8.77 -26.80 23.72
CA ALA A 193 9.88 -25.99 23.28
C ALA A 193 11.16 -26.80 23.05
N SER A 194 12.17 -26.14 22.47
CA SER A 194 13.52 -26.68 22.27
C SER A 194 14.17 -27.17 23.56
N ASP A 195 13.78 -26.63 24.72
CA ASP A 195 14.19 -27.08 26.05
C ASP A 195 13.42 -28.34 26.53
N GLY A 196 12.50 -28.87 25.73
CA GLY A 196 11.65 -30.00 26.06
C GLY A 196 10.53 -29.68 27.05
N LEU A 197 10.35 -28.41 27.43
CA LEU A 197 9.31 -28.01 28.38
C LEU A 197 7.99 -27.70 27.66
N PRO A 198 6.85 -28.13 28.23
CA PRO A 198 5.55 -27.77 27.70
C PRO A 198 5.31 -26.28 27.88
N ARG A 199 4.90 -25.61 26.80
CA ARG A 199 4.57 -24.19 26.79
C ARG A 199 3.17 -23.98 26.26
N LYS A 200 2.47 -23.03 26.88
CA LYS A 200 1.14 -22.60 26.45
C LYS A 200 1.27 -21.67 25.24
N VAL A 201 0.33 -21.80 24.30
CA VAL A 201 0.23 -20.91 23.14
C VAL A 201 -0.70 -19.73 23.44
N ALA A 202 -1.61 -19.92 24.38
CA ALA A 202 -2.59 -18.92 24.81
C ALA A 202 -2.44 -18.56 26.28
N HIS A 203 -2.47 -17.25 26.56
CA HIS A 203 -2.41 -16.68 27.91
C HIS A 203 -3.56 -15.70 28.12
N VAL A 204 -3.97 -15.52 29.38
CA VAL A 204 -5.01 -14.57 29.76
C VAL A 204 -4.39 -13.51 30.66
N LEU A 205 -4.63 -12.24 30.35
CA LEU A 205 -4.43 -11.12 31.27
C LEU A 205 -5.77 -10.76 31.87
N ASP A 206 -5.89 -11.02 33.16
CA ASP A 206 -7.05 -10.67 33.98
C ASP A 206 -6.69 -9.59 35.02
N GLY A 207 -7.69 -9.14 35.78
CA GLY A 207 -7.47 -8.20 36.89
C GLY A 207 -6.52 -8.71 37.99
N ALA A 208 -6.23 -10.01 38.06
CA ALA A 208 -5.23 -10.56 38.99
C ALA A 208 -3.80 -10.51 38.43
N SER A 209 -3.66 -10.34 37.12
CA SER A 209 -2.41 -10.14 36.40
C SER A 209 -1.83 -8.72 36.58
N GLN A 210 -2.42 -7.90 37.46
CA GLN A 210 -1.96 -6.55 37.82
C GLN A 210 -0.49 -6.49 38.22
N SER A 211 0.08 -7.56 38.79
CA SER A 211 1.51 -7.61 39.15
C SER A 211 2.44 -7.58 37.92
N LEU A 212 1.95 -7.91 36.71
CA LEU A 212 2.67 -7.70 35.45
C LEU A 212 2.72 -6.22 35.05
N PHE A 213 1.82 -5.40 35.58
CA PHE A 213 1.80 -3.94 35.41
C PHE A 213 2.45 -3.20 36.60
N ALA A 214 2.80 -3.90 37.67
CA ALA A 214 3.48 -3.30 38.81
C ALA A 214 4.86 -2.76 38.41
N GLY A 215 5.14 -1.50 38.71
CA GLY A 215 6.35 -0.77 38.29
C GLY A 215 6.26 -0.10 36.91
N ALA A 216 5.17 -0.32 36.17
CA ALA A 216 4.91 0.35 34.89
C ALA A 216 4.25 1.73 35.07
N GLU A 217 3.87 2.10 36.30
CA GLU A 217 3.14 3.34 36.62
C GLU A 217 4.04 4.59 36.72
N ASP A 218 5.36 4.43 36.71
CA ASP A 218 6.33 5.53 36.85
C ASP A 218 6.79 6.13 35.49
N GLY A 219 6.29 5.59 34.38
CA GLY A 219 6.59 6.06 33.02
C GLY A 219 5.71 7.25 32.61
N PRO A 220 6.16 8.11 31.66
CA PRO A 220 5.29 9.14 31.10
C PRO A 220 4.10 8.47 30.40
N GLU A 221 2.88 8.80 30.84
CA GLU A 221 1.67 8.35 30.15
C GLU A 221 1.68 8.90 28.71
N PRO A 222 1.61 8.04 27.68
CA PRO A 222 1.60 8.49 26.31
C PRO A 222 0.30 9.24 26.03
N SER A 223 0.41 10.35 25.28
CA SER A 223 -0.78 11.06 24.82
C SER A 223 -1.64 10.16 23.92
N ARG A 224 -2.94 10.46 23.85
CA ARG A 224 -3.86 9.72 22.97
C ARG A 224 -3.37 9.71 21.52
N GLU A 225 -2.83 10.83 21.05
CA GLU A 225 -2.27 10.99 19.71
C GLU A 225 -1.04 10.08 19.49
N GLU A 226 -0.15 9.97 20.48
CA GLU A 226 1.01 9.07 20.44
C GLU A 226 0.60 7.61 20.44
N LEU A 227 -0.37 7.22 21.26
CA LEU A 227 -0.94 5.88 21.25
C LEU A 227 -1.57 5.55 19.89
N ILE A 228 -2.34 6.45 19.30
CA ILE A 228 -2.96 6.26 17.98
C ILE A 228 -1.87 6.07 16.92
N ARG A 229 -0.82 6.91 16.92
CA ARG A 229 0.31 6.77 15.99
C ARG A 229 1.04 5.45 16.19
N SER A 230 1.23 5.02 17.42
CA SER A 230 1.92 3.76 17.72
C SER A 230 1.10 2.55 17.30
N LEU A 231 -0.19 2.50 17.65
CA LEU A 231 -1.11 1.42 17.29
C LEU A 231 -1.37 1.35 15.79
N SER A 232 -1.27 2.47 15.08
CA SER A 232 -1.35 2.51 13.61
C SER A 232 -0.02 2.19 12.92
N GLY A 233 1.04 1.85 13.66
CA GLY A 233 2.36 1.51 13.13
C GLY A 233 3.15 2.70 12.57
N GLN A 234 2.71 3.92 12.84
CA GLN A 234 3.35 5.17 12.41
C GLN A 234 4.47 5.64 13.35
N ALA A 235 4.56 5.06 14.56
CA ALA A 235 5.60 5.31 15.54
C ALA A 235 5.85 4.04 16.37
N SER A 236 7.03 3.92 16.97
CA SER A 236 7.25 2.94 18.04
C SER A 236 6.60 3.45 19.33
N LEU A 237 6.26 2.53 20.24
CA LEU A 237 5.81 2.91 21.58
C LEU A 237 6.89 3.76 22.25
N PRO A 238 6.51 4.80 23.02
CA PRO A 238 7.48 5.62 23.75
C PRO A 238 8.27 4.74 24.71
N ARG A 239 9.60 4.83 24.65
CA ARG A 239 10.45 4.01 25.52
C ARG A 239 10.19 4.32 26.99
N GLY A 240 9.99 3.28 27.79
CA GLY A 240 9.69 3.41 29.21
C GLY A 240 8.24 3.78 29.52
N SER A 241 7.33 3.82 28.54
CA SER A 241 5.90 3.91 28.82
C SER A 241 5.39 2.64 29.54
N PRO A 242 4.20 2.68 30.15
CA PRO A 242 3.61 1.50 30.76
C PRO A 242 3.44 0.34 29.76
N GLU A 243 3.10 0.64 28.51
CA GLU A 243 2.94 -0.34 27.42
C GLU A 243 4.26 -0.90 26.91
N ASP A 244 5.34 -0.10 26.90
CA ASP A 244 6.68 -0.56 26.54
C ASP A 244 7.21 -1.53 27.60
N HIS A 245 7.05 -1.22 28.89
CA HIS A 245 7.35 -2.13 30.00
C HIS A 245 6.48 -3.39 29.97
N LEU A 246 5.18 -3.26 29.67
CA LEU A 246 4.30 -4.42 29.52
C LEU A 246 4.79 -5.33 28.39
N LEU A 247 5.16 -4.77 27.24
CA LEU A 247 5.68 -5.55 26.11
C LEU A 247 7.03 -6.20 26.42
N GLU A 248 7.94 -5.49 27.08
CA GLU A 248 9.22 -6.03 27.53
C GLU A 248 9.00 -7.20 28.51
N ARG A 249 8.17 -7.00 29.54
CA ARG A 249 7.81 -8.08 30.48
C ARG A 249 7.07 -9.22 29.81
N LEU A 250 6.19 -8.94 28.84
CA LEU A 250 5.56 -9.99 28.04
C LEU A 250 6.60 -10.73 27.20
N GLN A 251 7.61 -10.08 26.64
CA GLN A 251 8.69 -10.73 25.89
C GLN A 251 9.67 -11.51 26.77
N GLU A 252 9.83 -11.12 28.04
CA GLU A 252 10.61 -11.88 29.03
C GLU A 252 9.83 -13.09 29.57
N THR A 253 8.51 -12.93 29.77
CA THR A 253 7.63 -13.96 30.34
C THR A 253 7.15 -14.95 29.27
N LEU A 254 6.97 -14.48 28.03
CA LEU A 254 6.75 -15.32 26.86
C LEU A 254 8.12 -15.78 26.37
N PRO A 255 8.43 -17.07 26.43
CA PRO A 255 9.81 -17.52 26.34
C PRO A 255 10.44 -17.15 24.99
N GLY A 256 11.33 -16.17 25.05
CA GLY A 256 12.28 -15.85 24.00
C GLY A 256 13.27 -16.99 23.85
N GLY A 257 13.19 -17.72 22.74
CA GLY A 257 14.16 -18.76 22.41
C GLY A 257 13.70 -19.63 21.27
N ASP A 258 12.42 -20.00 21.25
CA ASP A 258 11.81 -20.71 20.14
C ASP A 258 10.62 -19.92 19.59
N ALA A 259 10.80 -19.44 18.37
CA ALA A 259 9.84 -18.74 17.54
C ALA A 259 8.44 -19.38 17.57
N MET A 260 7.54 -18.99 18.48
CA MET A 260 6.11 -19.29 18.37
C MET A 260 5.23 -18.05 18.50
N SER A 261 4.11 -18.07 17.77
CA SER A 261 3.09 -17.04 17.86
C SER A 261 2.31 -17.22 19.16
N THR A 262 2.16 -16.16 19.94
CA THR A 262 1.42 -16.17 21.21
C THR A 262 0.05 -15.52 21.02
N VAL A 263 -0.99 -16.11 21.61
CA VAL A 263 -2.32 -15.49 21.73
C VAL A 263 -2.49 -14.96 23.15
N LEU A 264 -2.79 -13.67 23.27
CA LEU A 264 -2.99 -13.00 24.54
C LEU A 264 -4.43 -12.50 24.63
N PHE A 265 -5.24 -13.14 25.48
CA PHE A 265 -6.58 -12.70 25.78
C PHE A 265 -6.55 -11.63 26.86
N VAL A 266 -7.21 -10.50 26.61
CA VAL A 266 -7.26 -9.37 27.54
C VAL A 266 -8.71 -9.04 27.84
N SER A 267 -9.05 -8.99 29.12
CA SER A 267 -10.34 -8.51 29.58
C SER A 267 -10.20 -7.24 30.42
N PRO A 268 -10.99 -6.18 30.16
CA PRO A 268 -11.06 -5.02 31.04
C PRO A 268 -11.82 -5.33 32.34
N GLU A 269 -12.56 -6.45 32.39
CA GLU A 269 -13.29 -6.91 33.57
C GLU A 269 -12.31 -7.52 34.58
N LYS A 270 -12.36 -7.05 35.83
CA LYS A 270 -11.64 -7.69 36.94
C LYS A 270 -12.50 -8.84 37.46
N LEU A 271 -11.94 -10.05 37.54
CA LEU A 271 -12.48 -11.08 38.43
C LEU A 271 -12.43 -10.49 39.84
N GLY A 272 -13.58 -10.05 40.35
CA GLY A 272 -13.71 -9.71 41.76
C GLY A 272 -13.32 -10.94 42.57
N ARG A 273 -12.30 -10.78 43.42
CA ARG A 273 -12.05 -11.75 44.49
C ARG A 273 -13.09 -11.59 45.58
#